data_AF-A0A091ND89-F1
#
_entry.id   AF-A0A091ND89-F1
#
_cell.length_a   1.000
_cell.length_b   1.000
_cell.length_c   1.000
_cell.angle_alpha   90.00
_cell.angle_beta   90.00
_cell.angle_gamma   90.00
#
_symmetry.space_group_name_H-M   'P 1'
#
loop_
_entity.id
_entity.type
_entity.pdbx_description
1 polymer ?
#
loop_
_entity_poly.entity_id
_entity_poly.type
_entity_poly.pdbx_seq_one_letter_code
_entity_poly.pdbx_strand_id
1 'polypeptide(L)'
;LQVVALGEVPDGTVVTVMAGNDENYSAELRNASAVMKNQVARFNDLRFVGRSGRGKSFTLTITVLTNPPQVATYHRAIKVTVDGPREPRRHRQKLDDSKPSLFSERLSDLGRIPHPSMRVGVPTQSPRPSLNSAPSPFNPQGQSQI
;
A
#
# COMPACT_ATOMS: atom_id res chain seq x y z
N LEU A 1 -14.90 -10.79 -10.21
CA LEU A 1 -14.46 -11.98 -9.45
C LEU A 1 -15.66 -12.94 -9.35
N GLN A 2 -15.41 -14.24 -9.36
CA GLN A 2 -16.41 -15.26 -9.08
C GLN A 2 -15.85 -16.20 -8.01
N VAL A 3 -16.65 -16.52 -7.00
CA VAL A 3 -16.33 -17.51 -5.98
C VAL A 3 -17.25 -18.70 -6.22
N VAL A 4 -16.68 -19.90 -6.27
CA VAL A 4 -17.41 -21.16 -6.49
C VAL A 4 -17.27 -22.01 -5.23
N ALA A 5 -18.39 -22.47 -4.70
CA ALA A 5 -18.43 -23.39 -3.57
C ALA A 5 -18.45 -24.84 -4.09
N LEU A 6 -17.50 -25.67 -3.62
CA LEU A 6 -17.45 -27.09 -3.98
C LEU A 6 -18.42 -27.94 -3.14
N GLY A 7 -18.65 -27.55 -1.89
CA GLY A 7 -19.68 -28.12 -1.02
C GLY A 7 -20.94 -27.25 -1.02
N GLU A 8 -22.06 -27.81 -0.62
CA GLU A 8 -23.36 -27.13 -0.59
C GLU A 8 -23.33 -25.85 0.26
N VAL A 9 -23.71 -24.72 -0.33
CA VAL A 9 -23.87 -23.44 0.36
C VAL A 9 -25.24 -22.87 0.00
N PRO A 10 -26.10 -22.59 0.98
CA PRO A 10 -27.45 -22.08 0.70
C PRO A 10 -27.42 -20.82 -0.16
N ASP A 11 -28.31 -20.76 -1.14
CA ASP A 11 -28.57 -19.55 -1.93
C ASP A 11 -28.95 -18.39 -0.99
N GLY A 12 -28.50 -17.19 -1.31
CA GLY A 12 -28.66 -16.02 -0.45
C GLY A 12 -27.52 -15.82 0.54
N THR A 13 -26.63 -16.81 0.74
CA THR A 13 -25.45 -16.65 1.60
C THR A 13 -24.55 -15.54 1.08
N VAL A 14 -24.22 -14.58 1.93
CA VAL A 14 -23.34 -13.47 1.57
C VAL A 14 -21.90 -13.95 1.51
N VAL A 15 -21.16 -13.49 0.50
CA VAL A 15 -19.73 -13.70 0.34
C VAL A 15 -19.05 -12.35 0.29
N THR A 16 -18.05 -12.13 1.15
CA THR A 16 -17.26 -10.90 1.17
C THR A 16 -15.81 -11.16 0.79
N VAL A 17 -15.14 -10.13 0.29
CA VAL A 17 -13.72 -10.15 -0.04
C VAL A 17 -13.03 -9.03 0.71
N MET A 18 -11.93 -9.35 1.36
CA MET A 18 -10.96 -8.39 1.87
C MET A 18 -9.63 -8.57 1.12
N ALA A 19 -8.82 -7.53 1.07
CA ALA A 19 -7.49 -7.57 0.46
C ALA A 19 -6.48 -6.91 1.37
N GLY A 20 -5.31 -7.51 1.55
CA GLY A 20 -4.29 -6.95 2.43
C GLY A 20 -2.89 -7.53 2.18
N ASN A 21 -1.88 -6.81 2.65
CA ASN A 21 -0.48 -7.23 2.75
C ASN A 21 0.29 -6.32 3.74
N ASP A 22 1.61 -6.47 3.79
CA ASP A 22 2.46 -5.72 4.73
C ASP A 22 2.49 -4.20 4.50
N GLU A 23 2.22 -3.72 3.27
CA GLU A 23 2.18 -2.27 3.00
C GLU A 23 0.81 -1.66 3.24
N ASN A 24 -0.23 -2.45 2.99
CA ASN A 24 -1.60 -2.02 3.20
C ASN A 24 -2.36 -3.18 3.82
N TYR A 25 -2.45 -3.14 5.14
CA TYR A 25 -3.03 -4.20 5.96
C TYR A 25 -4.46 -4.55 5.55
N SER A 26 -5.27 -3.54 5.20
CA SER A 26 -6.63 -3.70 4.71
C SER A 26 -6.91 -2.64 3.65
N ALA A 27 -6.86 -3.05 2.39
CA ALA A 27 -7.05 -2.19 1.25
C ALA A 27 -8.51 -1.83 1.04
N GLU A 28 -8.76 -0.58 0.64
CA GLU A 28 -10.10 -0.14 0.24
C GLU A 28 -10.55 -0.87 -1.03
N LEU A 29 -11.74 -1.46 -0.97
CA LEU A 29 -12.41 -2.15 -2.07
C LEU A 29 -13.80 -1.54 -2.28
N ARG A 30 -14.27 -1.57 -3.53
CA ARG A 30 -15.68 -1.26 -3.87
C ARG A 30 -16.36 -2.52 -4.38
N ASN A 31 -17.63 -2.68 -4.02
CA ASN A 31 -18.46 -3.84 -4.39
C ASN A 31 -17.82 -5.17 -3.93
N ALA A 32 -17.30 -5.17 -2.71
CA ALA A 32 -16.58 -6.29 -2.10
C ALA A 32 -17.49 -7.35 -1.45
N SER A 33 -18.79 -7.32 -1.77
CA SER A 33 -19.79 -8.28 -1.32
C SER A 33 -20.57 -8.81 -2.52
N ALA A 34 -20.91 -10.09 -2.49
CA ALA A 34 -21.74 -10.78 -3.45
C ALA A 34 -22.65 -11.77 -2.74
N VAL A 35 -23.68 -12.24 -3.44
CA VAL A 35 -24.63 -13.24 -2.92
C VAL A 35 -24.39 -14.56 -3.64
N MET A 36 -24.32 -15.64 -2.86
CA MET A 36 -24.25 -17.01 -3.38
C MET A 36 -25.55 -17.38 -4.09
N LYS A 37 -25.44 -17.90 -5.31
CA LYS A 37 -26.56 -18.46 -6.06
C LYS A 37 -26.09 -19.63 -6.90
N ASN A 38 -26.75 -20.79 -6.77
CA ASN A 38 -26.37 -22.02 -7.45
C ASN A 38 -24.87 -22.31 -7.26
N GLN A 39 -24.39 -22.26 -6.01
CA GLN A 39 -22.97 -22.52 -5.66
C GLN A 39 -21.97 -21.49 -6.21
N VAL A 40 -22.44 -20.38 -6.77
CA VAL A 40 -21.62 -19.32 -7.34
C VAL A 40 -21.97 -17.95 -6.77
N ALA A 41 -21.00 -17.27 -6.17
CA ALA A 41 -21.10 -15.86 -5.81
C ALA A 41 -20.35 -15.00 -6.83
N ARG A 42 -21.11 -14.23 -7.63
CA ARG A 42 -20.56 -13.36 -8.66
C ARG A 42 -20.51 -11.92 -8.18
N PHE A 43 -19.31 -11.38 -8.08
CA PHE A 43 -19.11 -9.98 -7.69
C PHE A 43 -19.38 -9.07 -8.89
N ASN A 44 -20.32 -8.15 -8.72
CA ASN A 44 -20.63 -7.15 -9.73
C ASN A 44 -19.64 -5.99 -9.60
N ASP A 45 -18.75 -5.85 -10.59
CA ASP A 45 -17.80 -4.74 -10.66
C ASP A 45 -16.96 -4.55 -9.38
N LEU A 46 -16.36 -5.65 -8.88
CA LEU A 46 -15.40 -5.58 -7.78
C LEU A 46 -14.20 -4.73 -8.21
N ARG A 47 -13.87 -3.70 -7.41
CA ARG A 47 -12.72 -2.81 -7.67
C ARG A 47 -11.79 -2.72 -6.48
N PHE A 48 -10.50 -2.60 -6.80
CA PHE A 48 -9.45 -2.32 -5.85
C PHE A 48 -9.09 -0.84 -5.92
N VAL A 49 -9.34 -0.11 -4.83
CA VAL A 49 -9.00 1.32 -4.72
C VAL A 49 -7.63 1.47 -4.05
N GLY A 50 -7.39 0.69 -3.00
CA GLY A 50 -6.07 0.61 -2.34
C GLY A 50 -5.00 0.02 -3.26
N ARG A 51 -3.79 0.59 -3.21
CA ARG A 51 -2.62 0.08 -3.94
C ARG A 51 -1.90 -0.98 -3.11
N SER A 52 -1.36 -2.01 -3.77
CA SER A 52 -0.68 -3.13 -3.11
C SER A 52 0.81 -2.90 -2.87
N GLY A 53 1.38 -1.84 -3.45
CA GLY A 53 2.81 -1.53 -3.32
C GLY A 53 3.64 -1.82 -4.57
N ARG A 54 4.86 -1.26 -4.62
CA ARG A 54 5.77 -1.49 -5.75
C ARG A 54 6.27 -2.93 -5.71
N GLY A 55 5.88 -3.71 -6.71
CA GLY A 55 6.30 -5.12 -6.83
C GLY A 55 5.64 -6.06 -5.82
N LYS A 56 4.62 -5.60 -5.08
CA LYS A 56 3.90 -6.38 -4.08
C LYS A 56 2.48 -6.68 -4.52
N SER A 57 1.96 -7.83 -4.10
CA SER A 57 0.59 -8.26 -4.38
C SER A 57 -0.23 -8.28 -3.09
N PHE A 58 -1.55 -8.14 -3.23
CA PHE A 58 -2.48 -8.44 -2.16
C PHE A 58 -2.67 -9.94 -1.98
N THR A 59 -2.92 -10.32 -0.74
CA THR A 59 -3.60 -11.55 -0.39
C THR A 59 -5.09 -11.24 -0.27
N LEU A 60 -5.95 -12.04 -0.90
CA LEU A 60 -7.41 -11.93 -0.75
C LEU A 60 -7.88 -12.87 0.36
N THR A 61 -8.73 -12.36 1.23
CA THR A 61 -9.47 -13.15 2.22
C THR A 61 -10.92 -13.17 1.80
N ILE A 62 -11.42 -14.33 1.40
CA ILE A 62 -12.78 -14.56 0.95
C ILE A 62 -13.54 -15.20 2.11
N THR A 63 -14.59 -14.55 2.58
CA THR A 63 -15.43 -15.07 3.67
C THR A 63 -16.80 -15.41 3.14
N VAL A 64 -17.21 -16.67 3.29
CA VAL A 64 -18.58 -17.14 3.02
C VAL A 64 -19.31 -17.16 4.36
N LEU A 65 -20.35 -16.34 4.51
CA LEU A 65 -21.06 -16.13 5.78
C LEU A 65 -22.08 -17.25 6.08
N THR A 66 -21.61 -18.50 6.07
CA THR A 66 -22.34 -19.64 6.65
C THR A 66 -22.30 -19.60 8.19
N ASN A 67 -22.95 -20.57 8.84
CA ASN A 67 -22.83 -20.77 10.28
C ASN A 67 -22.30 -22.19 10.58
N PRO A 68 -21.01 -22.36 10.97
CA PRO A 68 -20.01 -21.31 11.19
C PRO A 68 -19.51 -20.66 9.87
N PRO A 69 -18.97 -19.42 9.90
CA PRO A 69 -18.39 -18.78 8.72
C PRO A 69 -17.19 -19.56 8.17
N GLN A 70 -17.07 -19.62 6.86
CA GLN A 70 -15.95 -20.28 6.18
C GLN A 70 -15.05 -19.24 5.52
N VAL A 71 -13.74 -19.39 5.66
CA VAL A 71 -12.74 -18.44 5.13
C VAL A 71 -11.79 -19.17 4.19
N ALA A 72 -11.60 -18.62 3.00
CA ALA A 72 -10.62 -19.07 2.02
C ALA A 72 -9.66 -17.92 1.68
N THR A 73 -8.38 -18.22 1.57
CA THR A 73 -7.34 -17.22 1.35
C THR A 73 -6.65 -17.45 0.01
N TYR A 74 -6.53 -16.41 -0.81
CA TYR A 74 -5.76 -16.46 -2.05
C TYR A 74 -4.55 -15.54 -1.97
N HIS A 75 -3.39 -16.15 -1.71
CA HIS A 75 -2.13 -15.43 -1.57
C HIS A 75 -1.60 -14.89 -2.89
N ARG A 76 -1.00 -13.69 -2.82
CA ARG A 76 -0.37 -13.01 -3.97
C ARG A 76 -1.27 -12.89 -5.21
N ALA A 77 -2.58 -12.72 -4.99
CA ALA A 77 -3.59 -12.80 -6.03
C ALA A 77 -3.53 -11.66 -7.06
N ILE A 78 -3.24 -10.43 -6.64
CA ILE A 78 -3.26 -9.26 -7.53
C ILE A 78 -2.29 -8.17 -7.08
N LYS A 79 -1.62 -7.55 -8.05
CA LYS A 79 -0.87 -6.32 -7.85
C LYS A 79 -1.68 -5.13 -8.36
N VAL A 80 -1.91 -4.15 -7.50
CA VAL A 80 -2.71 -2.95 -7.80
C VAL A 80 -1.81 -1.72 -7.71
N THR A 81 -1.67 -1.03 -8.84
CA THR A 81 -0.90 0.22 -9.00
C THR A 81 -1.77 1.26 -9.70
N VAL A 82 -1.31 2.51 -9.77
CA VAL A 82 -2.04 3.60 -10.47
C VAL A 82 -2.23 3.28 -11.94
N ASP A 83 -1.12 2.98 -12.59
CA ASP A 83 -1.08 2.77 -14.03
C ASP A 83 -1.63 1.39 -14.42
N GLY A 84 -1.65 0.43 -13.48
CA GLY A 84 -1.88 -0.96 -13.81
C GLY A 84 -0.80 -1.52 -14.75
N PRO A 85 -1.12 -2.58 -15.53
CA PRO A 85 -0.32 -2.99 -16.68
C PRO A 85 -0.25 -1.86 -17.71
N ARG A 86 0.96 -1.41 -18.05
CA ARG A 86 1.19 -0.28 -18.95
C ARG A 86 2.28 -0.62 -19.95
N GLU A 87 2.11 -0.19 -21.20
CA GLU A 87 3.11 -0.35 -22.26
C GLU A 87 4.42 0.39 -21.92
N PRO A 88 5.58 -0.10 -22.41
CA PRO A 88 6.83 0.63 -22.31
C PRO A 88 6.67 2.05 -22.90
N ARG A 89 7.05 3.06 -22.12
CA ARG A 89 7.02 4.44 -22.60
C ARG A 89 8.06 4.61 -23.70
N ARG A 90 7.67 5.10 -24.88
CA ARG A 90 8.59 5.44 -25.96
C ARG A 90 9.55 6.54 -25.50
N HIS A 91 10.84 6.37 -25.80
CA HIS A 91 11.82 7.42 -25.56
C HIS A 91 11.61 8.51 -26.61
N ARG A 92 11.11 9.69 -26.20
CA ARG A 92 11.03 10.85 -27.08
C ARG A 92 12.47 11.24 -27.43
N GLN A 93 12.89 11.02 -28.68
CA GLN A 93 14.09 11.69 -29.19
C GLN A 93 13.87 13.19 -28.95
N LYS A 94 14.76 13.79 -28.14
CA LYS A 94 14.81 15.24 -28.05
C LYS A 94 15.19 15.71 -29.45
N LEU A 95 14.23 16.27 -30.17
CA LEU A 95 14.50 17.06 -31.36
C LEU A 95 15.20 18.31 -30.80
N ASP A 96 16.53 18.28 -30.87
CA ASP A 96 17.35 19.45 -30.63
C ASP A 96 17.01 20.48 -31.72
N ASP A 97 17.11 21.75 -31.35
CA ASP A 97 16.89 22.94 -32.17
C ASP A 97 15.46 23.32 -32.58
N SER A 98 14.83 24.19 -31.78
CA SER A 98 13.93 25.25 -32.25
C SER A 98 13.85 26.34 -31.17
N LYS A 99 14.42 27.51 -31.48
CA LYS A 99 14.52 28.74 -30.66
C LYS A 99 13.38 28.95 -29.65
N PRO A 100 13.67 29.32 -28.39
CA PRO A 100 12.62 29.69 -27.44
C PRO A 100 11.92 30.98 -27.89
N SER A 101 10.61 30.89 -28.12
CA SER A 101 9.73 32.05 -28.25
C SER A 101 9.61 32.74 -26.89
N LEU A 102 9.71 34.08 -26.87
CA LEU A 102 9.61 34.95 -25.68
C LEU A 102 8.33 34.75 -24.85
N PHE A 103 7.30 34.13 -25.43
CA PHE A 103 6.08 33.75 -24.71
C PHE A 103 6.30 32.61 -23.70
N SER A 104 7.31 31.75 -23.93
CA SER A 104 7.62 30.60 -23.08
C SER A 104 8.24 30.99 -21.74
N GLU A 105 8.98 32.11 -21.68
CA GLU A 105 9.61 32.56 -20.43
C GLU A 105 8.57 33.01 -19.40
N ARG A 106 7.56 33.79 -19.82
CA ARG A 106 6.52 34.30 -18.91
C ARG A 106 5.64 33.21 -18.28
N LEU A 107 5.40 32.11 -19.00
CA LEU A 107 4.65 30.95 -18.46
C LEU A 107 5.52 30.07 -17.56
N SER A 108 6.83 30.05 -17.77
CA SER A 108 7.77 29.27 -16.95
C SER A 108 7.86 29.82 -15.52
N ASP A 109 7.74 31.15 -15.36
CA ASP A 109 7.75 31.81 -14.05
C ASP A 109 6.46 31.56 -13.24
N LEU A 110 5.30 31.49 -13.91
CA LEU A 110 4.02 31.15 -13.25
C LEU A 110 3.92 29.68 -12.85
N GLY A 111 4.66 28.78 -13.50
CA GLY A 111 4.75 27.36 -13.15
C GLY A 111 5.72 27.05 -12.00
N ARG A 112 6.51 28.05 -11.55
CA ARG A 112 7.46 27.96 -10.44
C ARG A 112 6.84 28.34 -9.09
N ILE A 113 5.53 28.13 -8.90
CA ILE A 113 5.00 28.12 -7.54
C ILE A 113 5.75 27.01 -6.79
N PRO A 114 6.53 27.32 -5.74
CA PRO A 114 7.18 26.29 -4.96
C PRO A 114 6.05 25.58 -4.21
N HIS A 115 5.59 24.45 -4.75
CA HIS A 115 4.95 23.47 -3.89
C HIS A 115 5.99 23.15 -2.82
N PRO A 116 5.71 23.37 -1.52
CA PRO A 116 6.62 22.97 -0.46
C PRO A 116 6.76 21.46 -0.56
N SER A 117 7.80 21.04 -1.26
CA SER A 117 8.26 19.66 -1.29
C SER A 117 8.48 19.30 0.17
N MET A 118 7.77 18.28 0.67
CA MET A 118 8.16 17.57 1.88
C MET A 118 9.48 16.82 1.61
N ARG A 119 10.54 17.57 1.35
CA ARG A 119 11.91 17.13 1.59
C ARG A 119 12.19 17.57 3.03
N VAL A 120 11.76 16.76 3.99
CA VAL A 120 12.38 16.78 5.31
C VAL A 120 13.78 16.19 5.11
N GLY A 121 14.70 17.02 4.61
CA GLY A 121 16.11 16.78 4.77
C GLY A 121 16.42 17.01 6.23
N VAL A 122 16.83 15.95 6.94
CA VAL A 122 17.41 16.09 8.27
C VAL A 122 18.64 17.00 8.12
N PRO A 123 18.71 18.17 8.77
CA PRO A 123 19.93 18.97 8.73
C PRO A 123 21.05 18.17 9.41
N THR A 124 22.18 18.09 8.72
CA THR A 124 23.43 17.52 9.23
C THR A 124 23.81 18.22 10.54
N GLN A 125 23.62 17.54 11.67
CA GLN A 125 24.19 17.97 12.94
C GLN A 125 25.72 17.85 12.85
N SER A 126 26.39 18.89 13.33
CA SER A 126 27.82 18.91 13.62
C SER A 126 28.23 17.69 14.47
N PRO A 127 29.48 17.19 14.32
CA PRO A 127 29.88 15.96 15.00
C PRO A 127 29.86 16.17 16.52
N ARG A 128 28.98 15.41 17.20
CA ARG A 128 28.97 15.27 18.66
C ARG A 128 30.29 14.64 19.12
N PRO A 129 30.96 15.16 20.16
CA PRO A 129 32.09 14.45 20.77
C PRO A 129 31.61 13.14 21.38
N SER A 130 32.40 12.09 21.18
CA SER A 130 32.17 10.73 21.67
C SER A 130 32.21 10.68 23.20
N LEU A 131 31.12 10.21 23.82
CA LEU A 131 31.08 9.86 25.24
C LEU A 131 31.90 8.58 25.45
N ASN A 132 33.01 8.72 26.17
CA ASN A 132 33.82 7.60 26.68
C ASN A 132 32.95 6.66 27.53
N SER A 133 32.82 5.40 27.12
CA SER A 133 32.33 4.33 27.97
C SER A 133 33.48 3.76 28.79
N ALA A 134 33.73 4.34 29.96
CA ALA A 134 34.47 3.67 31.03
C ALA A 134 33.45 3.00 31.98
N PRO A 135 33.65 1.75 32.40
CA PRO A 135 32.76 1.10 33.35
C PRO A 135 33.12 1.56 34.79
N SER A 136 32.17 2.18 35.48
CA SER A 136 32.29 2.45 36.91
C SER A 136 32.09 1.15 37.71
N PRO A 137 32.97 0.82 38.68
CA PRO A 137 32.76 -0.36 39.53
C PRO A 137 31.72 -0.07 40.61
N PHE A 138 30.85 -1.06 40.82
CA PHE A 138 29.84 -1.11 41.88
C PHE A 138 30.54 -1.35 43.24
N ASN A 139 30.30 -0.48 44.23
CA ASN A 139 30.87 -0.61 45.58
C ASN A 139 29.75 -0.90 46.60
N PRO A 140 29.72 -2.06 47.28
CA PRO A 140 28.70 -2.37 48.27
C PRO A 140 29.26 -2.15 49.69
N GLN A 141 28.86 -1.05 50.33
CA GLN A 141 28.92 -0.83 51.77
C GLN A 141 27.66 0.00 52.10
N GLY A 142 26.66 -0.45 52.84
CA GLY A 142 26.67 -1.27 54.04
C GLY A 142 26.62 -0.33 55.26
N GLN A 143 25.43 0.08 55.70
CA GLN A 143 25.19 0.52 57.08
C GLN A 143 23.68 0.58 57.41
N SER A 144 23.30 -0.34 58.30
CA SER A 144 22.11 -0.36 59.14
C SER A 144 22.26 0.55 60.37
N GLN A 145 21.14 0.81 61.05
CA GLN A 145 20.91 1.30 62.45
C GLN A 145 20.30 2.71 62.48
N ILE A 146 19.20 3.03 63.18
CA ILE A 146 18.22 2.36 64.08
C ILE A 146 16.90 3.09 63.83
#